data_AF-A0A420HUX6-F1
#
_entry.id   AF-A0A420HUX6-F1
#
_cell.length_a   1.000
_cell.length_b   1.000
_cell.length_c   1.000
_cell.angle_alpha   90.00
_cell.angle_beta   90.00
_cell.angle_gamma   90.00
#
_symmetry.space_group_name_H-M   'P 1'
#
loop_
_entity.id
_entity.type
_entity.pdbx_description
1 polymer ?
#
loop_
_entity_poly.entity_id
_entity_poly.type
_entity_poly.pdbx_seq_one_letter_code
_entity_poly.pdbx_strand_id
1 'polypeptide(L)'
;MIVDNGGHQVASHTWSHADLGKLSSNERKNEMIKNEMALRNILGVIPAYMRPPYSSCSAESGCEDDMKDLGYHITYFDLDTQDYLNDSPDKIGKSKTIFKDAITGKSSADSEFLAISHDIHEQTSEQLVEYMLQTLQSRGFKAVTVGTCLNDPKQNWYRSDRASPRYLRTKY
;
A
#
# COMPACT_ATOMS: atom_id res chain seq x y z
N MET A 1 2.49 -4.73 -1.03
CA MET A 1 3.55 -5.72 -0.81
C MET A 1 4.51 -5.27 0.29
N ILE A 2 4.75 -6.12 1.30
CA ILE A 2 5.73 -5.94 2.38
C ILE A 2 6.98 -6.75 2.05
N VAL A 3 8.16 -6.13 1.94
CA VAL A 3 9.47 -6.80 2.15
C VAL A 3 10.51 -5.76 2.64
N ASP A 4 10.88 -5.85 3.91
CA ASP A 4 11.98 -5.07 4.50
C ASP A 4 13.33 -5.78 4.25
N ASN A 5 14.08 -5.19 3.30
CA ASN A 5 15.52 -5.30 2.95
C ASN A 5 15.73 -4.92 1.47
N GLY A 6 14.65 -4.86 0.66
CA GLY A 6 14.67 -4.51 -0.78
C GLY A 6 14.39 -3.04 -1.10
N GLY A 7 14.23 -2.18 -0.09
CA GLY A 7 13.88 -0.76 -0.29
C GLY A 7 12.39 -0.47 -0.51
N HIS A 8 11.52 -1.47 -0.33
CA HIS A 8 10.07 -1.32 -0.40
C HIS A 8 9.48 -0.68 0.86
N GLN A 9 8.27 -0.11 0.74
CA GLN A 9 7.50 0.42 1.86
C GLN A 9 6.40 -0.56 2.25
N VAL A 10 6.31 -0.81 3.55
CA VAL A 10 5.31 -1.66 4.19
C VAL A 10 4.18 -0.78 4.72
N ALA A 11 2.94 -1.11 4.38
CA ALA A 11 1.74 -0.40 4.82
C ALA A 11 0.67 -1.38 5.33
N SER A 12 -0.28 -0.90 6.13
CA SER A 12 -1.39 -1.71 6.66
C SER A 12 -2.53 -1.84 5.64
N HIS A 13 -3.19 -2.99 5.63
CA HIS A 13 -4.42 -3.23 4.85
C HIS A 13 -5.49 -3.93 5.70
N THR A 14 -5.61 -3.48 6.95
CA THR A 14 -6.43 -4.09 8.02
C THR A 14 -6.01 -5.53 8.37
N TRP A 15 -6.68 -6.15 9.35
CA TRP A 15 -6.35 -7.49 9.81
C TRP A 15 -7.11 -8.57 9.02
N SER A 16 -8.40 -8.35 8.79
CA SER A 16 -9.31 -9.32 8.18
C SER A 16 -9.86 -8.89 6.82
N HIS A 17 -9.36 -7.77 6.27
CA HIS A 17 -9.87 -7.17 5.04
C HIS A 17 -11.34 -6.72 5.14
N ALA A 18 -11.81 -6.39 6.35
CA ALA A 18 -13.16 -5.89 6.58
C ALA A 18 -13.38 -4.49 5.97
N ASP A 19 -14.60 -4.24 5.52
CA ASP A 19 -15.05 -2.96 4.94
C ASP A 19 -15.19 -1.88 6.02
N LEU A 20 -14.21 -0.99 6.14
CA LEU A 20 -14.13 -0.02 7.24
C LEU A 20 -15.30 0.98 7.24
N GLY A 21 -15.85 1.32 6.07
CA GLY A 21 -17.01 2.20 5.96
C GLY A 21 -18.29 1.62 6.57
N LYS A 22 -18.34 0.29 6.78
CA LYS A 22 -19.48 -0.41 7.39
C LYS A 22 -19.30 -0.74 8.87
N LEU A 23 -18.13 -0.46 9.44
CA LEU A 23 -17.77 -0.82 10.80
C LEU A 23 -17.98 0.34 11.78
N SER A 24 -18.27 0.03 13.03
CA SER A 24 -18.18 0.99 14.13
C SER A 24 -16.73 1.44 14.36
N SER A 25 -16.54 2.57 15.06
CA SER A 25 -15.20 3.08 15.37
C SER A 25 -14.34 2.06 16.14
N ASN A 26 -14.94 1.36 17.11
CA ASN A 26 -14.22 0.34 17.87
C ASN A 26 -13.80 -0.85 16.99
N GLU A 27 -14.65 -1.29 16.07
CA GLU A 27 -14.32 -2.38 15.14
C GLU A 27 -13.20 -1.97 14.16
N ARG A 28 -13.26 -0.75 13.60
CA ARG A 28 -12.18 -0.19 12.78
C ARG A 28 -10.85 -0.14 13.52
N LYS A 29 -10.86 0.37 14.76
CA LYS A 29 -9.65 0.44 15.59
C LYS A 29 -9.10 -0.95 15.89
N ASN A 30 -9.97 -1.93 16.17
CA ASN A 30 -9.55 -3.30 16.39
C ASN A 30 -8.89 -3.94 15.15
N GLU A 31 -9.43 -3.68 13.96
CA GLU A 31 -8.85 -4.13 12.69
C GLU A 31 -7.43 -3.59 12.49
N MET A 32 -7.21 -2.30 12.78
CA MET A 32 -5.90 -1.68 12.65
C MET A 32 -4.94 -2.17 13.72
N ILE A 33 -5.32 -2.13 15.00
CA ILE A 33 -4.44 -2.47 16.12
C ILE A 33 -3.97 -3.93 16.07
N LYS A 34 -4.84 -4.88 15.69
CA LYS A 34 -4.43 -6.28 15.50
C LYS A 34 -3.31 -6.42 14.47
N ASN A 35 -3.44 -5.69 13.35
CA ASN A 35 -2.42 -5.69 12.31
C ASN A 35 -1.14 -4.94 12.75
N GLU A 36 -1.27 -3.82 13.47
CA GLU A 36 -0.13 -3.12 14.07
C GLU A 36 0.69 -4.03 14.98
N MET A 37 0.03 -4.81 15.86
CA MET A 37 0.69 -5.74 16.76
C MET A 37 1.51 -6.79 15.99
N ALA A 38 0.92 -7.38 14.95
CA ALA A 38 1.61 -8.37 14.11
C ALA A 38 2.79 -7.75 13.36
N LEU A 39 2.58 -6.63 12.67
CA LEU A 39 3.62 -5.96 11.89
C LEU A 39 4.75 -5.44 12.76
N ARG A 40 4.45 -4.92 13.96
CA ARG A 40 5.45 -4.48 14.91
C ARG A 40 6.29 -5.64 15.44
N ASN A 41 5.72 -6.82 15.65
CA ASN A 41 6.49 -8.00 16.04
C ASN A 41 7.44 -8.49 14.93
N ILE A 42 7.08 -8.27 13.67
CA ILE A 42 7.86 -8.69 12.50
C ILE A 42 8.93 -7.65 12.13
N LEU A 43 8.57 -6.37 12.12
CA LEU A 43 9.37 -5.26 11.57
C LEU A 43 10.03 -4.40 12.66
N GLY A 44 9.59 -4.51 13.92
CA GLY A 44 10.02 -3.64 15.02
C GLY A 44 9.43 -2.22 14.96
N VAL A 45 8.61 -1.91 13.95
CA VAL A 45 7.95 -0.62 13.74
C VAL A 45 6.49 -0.81 13.33
N ILE A 46 5.68 0.25 13.47
CA ILE A 46 4.28 0.25 13.08
C ILE A 46 4.13 1.09 11.81
N PRO A 47 3.55 0.58 10.70
CA PRO A 47 3.28 1.40 9.54
C PRO A 47 2.39 2.60 9.86
N ALA A 48 2.75 3.76 9.32
CA ALA A 48 1.93 4.98 9.36
C ALA A 48 1.05 5.11 8.11
N TYR A 49 1.23 4.25 7.11
CA TYR A 49 0.43 4.23 5.88
C TYR A 49 -0.57 3.07 5.91
N MET A 50 -1.77 3.29 5.38
CA MET A 50 -2.76 2.25 5.18
C MET A 50 -3.58 2.47 3.91
N ARG A 51 -4.09 1.38 3.32
CA ARG A 51 -5.15 1.42 2.32
C ARG A 51 -6.41 0.77 2.90
N PRO A 52 -7.60 1.36 2.76
CA PRO A 52 -8.83 0.71 3.21
C PRO A 52 -9.24 -0.37 2.21
N PRO A 53 -9.65 -1.57 2.69
CA PRO A 53 -10.33 -2.56 1.85
C PRO A 53 -11.48 -1.94 1.07
N TYR A 54 -11.61 -2.35 -0.20
CA TYR A 54 -12.66 -1.87 -1.13
C TYR A 54 -12.67 -0.36 -1.38
N SER A 55 -11.61 0.36 -1.02
CA SER A 55 -11.57 1.82 -1.02
C SER A 55 -12.70 2.45 -0.18
N SER A 56 -13.17 1.74 0.85
CA SER A 56 -14.32 2.13 1.65
C SER A 56 -13.87 2.72 3.00
N CYS A 57 -13.68 4.04 3.01
CA CYS A 57 -13.38 4.83 4.19
C CYS A 57 -13.67 6.30 3.88
N SER A 58 -14.62 6.92 4.59
CA SER A 58 -15.04 8.30 4.34
C SER A 58 -15.28 9.09 5.62
N ALA A 59 -15.40 10.41 5.50
CA ALA A 59 -15.80 11.28 6.60
C ALA A 59 -17.19 10.92 7.15
N GLU A 60 -18.16 10.57 6.31
CA GLU A 60 -19.53 10.25 6.73
C GLU A 60 -19.60 8.97 7.57
N SER A 61 -18.79 7.97 7.22
CA SER A 61 -18.63 6.77 8.06
C SER A 61 -17.83 7.06 9.34
N GLY A 62 -17.15 8.22 9.43
CA GLY A 62 -16.19 8.56 10.48
C GLY A 62 -14.85 7.83 10.36
N CYS A 63 -14.62 7.09 9.27
CA CYS A 63 -13.45 6.24 9.10
C CYS A 63 -12.17 7.06 8.99
N GLU A 64 -12.24 8.20 8.28
CA GLU A 64 -11.11 9.11 8.13
C GLU A 64 -10.64 9.69 9.48
N ASP A 65 -11.58 10.05 10.36
CA ASP A 65 -11.27 10.55 11.70
C ASP A 65 -10.61 9.48 12.56
N ASP A 66 -11.10 8.23 12.53
CA ASP A 66 -10.47 7.13 13.26
C ASP A 66 -9.05 6.82 12.77
N MET A 67 -8.84 6.82 11.45
CA MET A 67 -7.51 6.59 10.89
C MET A 67 -6.56 7.72 11.25
N LYS A 68 -7.04 8.97 11.23
CA LYS A 68 -6.28 10.14 11.67
C LYS A 68 -5.91 10.06 13.16
N ASP A 69 -6.86 9.68 14.02
CA ASP A 69 -6.63 9.48 15.46
C ASP A 69 -5.58 8.41 15.72
N LEU A 70 -5.59 7.34 14.93
CA LEU A 70 -4.58 6.29 14.96
C LEU A 70 -3.26 6.71 14.30
N GLY A 71 -3.16 7.89 13.69
CA GLY A 71 -1.94 8.38 13.04
C GLY A 71 -1.63 7.72 11.71
N TYR A 72 -2.65 7.33 10.94
CA TYR A 72 -2.53 6.78 9.60
C TYR A 72 -2.69 7.83 8.50
N HIS A 73 -1.87 7.69 7.46
CA HIS A 73 -2.11 8.22 6.13
C HIS A 73 -2.97 7.22 5.36
N ILE A 74 -4.18 7.63 4.96
CA ILE A 74 -5.02 6.84 4.06
C ILE A 74 -4.51 7.04 2.63
N THR A 75 -4.20 5.95 1.94
CA THR A 75 -3.77 5.98 0.54
C THR A 75 -4.74 5.27 -0.37
N TYR A 76 -5.07 5.96 -1.47
CA TYR A 76 -5.83 5.45 -2.59
C TYR A 76 -4.92 5.32 -3.82
N PHE A 77 -5.54 5.13 -4.98
CA PHE A 77 -4.89 4.95 -6.27
C PHE A 77 -5.63 5.79 -7.32
N ASP A 78 -4.93 6.19 -8.37
CA ASP A 78 -5.48 6.84 -9.57
C ASP A 78 -5.34 5.95 -10.81
N LEU A 79 -4.72 4.77 -10.67
CA LEU A 79 -4.57 3.77 -11.72
C LEU A 79 -4.94 2.37 -11.21
N ASP A 80 -6.15 1.92 -11.55
CA ASP A 80 -6.60 0.55 -11.28
C ASP A 80 -6.25 -0.38 -12.45
N THR A 81 -5.43 -1.39 -12.18
CA THR A 81 -5.06 -2.40 -13.19
C THR A 81 -6.17 -3.43 -13.45
N GLN A 82 -7.18 -3.50 -12.58
CA GLN A 82 -8.25 -4.51 -12.61
C GLN A 82 -7.71 -5.95 -12.71
N ASP A 83 -6.55 -6.21 -12.14
CA ASP A 83 -5.89 -7.52 -12.19
C ASP A 83 -6.74 -8.62 -11.55
N TYR A 84 -7.49 -8.28 -10.50
CA TYR A 84 -8.47 -9.14 -9.85
C TYR A 84 -9.65 -9.57 -10.75
N LEU A 85 -9.90 -8.88 -11.88
CA LEU A 85 -10.88 -9.30 -12.90
C LEU A 85 -10.23 -10.12 -14.03
N ASN A 86 -8.90 -10.14 -14.08
CA ASN A 86 -8.10 -10.63 -15.21
C ASN A 86 -7.01 -11.61 -14.74
N ASP A 87 -7.33 -12.45 -13.75
CA ASP A 87 -6.41 -13.33 -13.00
C ASP A 87 -6.09 -14.66 -13.70
N SER A 88 -6.35 -14.77 -15.01
CA SER A 88 -6.03 -15.96 -15.82
C SER A 88 -5.04 -15.63 -16.96
N PRO A 89 -4.24 -16.61 -17.43
CA PRO A 89 -3.23 -16.37 -18.47
C PRO A 89 -3.79 -15.76 -19.76
N ASP A 90 -5.03 -16.06 -20.13
CA ASP A 90 -5.73 -15.54 -21.30
C ASP A 90 -6.31 -14.12 -21.08
N LYS A 91 -6.48 -13.68 -19.82
CA LYS A 91 -7.09 -12.39 -19.48
C LYS A 91 -6.09 -11.32 -19.04
N ILE A 92 -4.95 -11.70 -18.46
CA ILE A 92 -3.99 -10.73 -17.87
C ILE A 92 -3.49 -9.67 -18.86
N GLY A 93 -3.55 -9.95 -20.17
CA GLY A 93 -3.30 -8.99 -21.23
C GLY A 93 -4.18 -7.72 -21.16
N LYS A 94 -5.39 -7.82 -20.59
CA LYS A 94 -6.28 -6.66 -20.35
C LYS A 94 -5.69 -5.72 -19.31
N SER A 95 -5.22 -6.22 -18.18
CA SER A 95 -4.55 -5.41 -17.15
C SER A 95 -3.25 -4.79 -17.66
N LYS A 96 -2.47 -5.53 -18.45
CA LYS A 96 -1.29 -4.99 -19.16
C LYS A 96 -1.68 -3.81 -20.06
N THR A 97 -2.78 -3.94 -20.80
CA THR A 97 -3.29 -2.88 -21.68
C THR A 97 -3.75 -1.65 -20.89
N ILE A 98 -4.55 -1.83 -19.83
CA ILE A 98 -5.00 -0.74 -18.95
C ILE A 98 -3.81 0.07 -18.43
N PHE A 99 -2.79 -0.60 -17.88
CA PHE A 99 -1.60 0.05 -17.37
C PHE A 99 -0.83 0.80 -18.47
N LYS A 100 -0.59 0.14 -19.61
CA LYS A 100 0.13 0.74 -20.74
C LYS A 100 -0.57 1.99 -21.24
N ASP A 101 -1.89 1.95 -21.39
CA ASP A 101 -2.67 3.04 -21.95
C ASP A 101 -2.70 4.25 -21.01
N ALA A 102 -2.80 4.03 -19.70
CA ALA A 102 -2.74 5.10 -18.70
C ALA A 102 -1.44 5.92 -18.76
N ILE A 103 -0.32 5.26 -19.08
CA ILE A 103 1.01 5.89 -19.13
C ILE A 103 1.34 6.40 -20.53
N THR A 104 0.64 5.95 -21.57
CA THR A 104 0.95 6.32 -22.95
C THR A 104 0.70 7.82 -23.18
N GLY A 105 1.69 8.53 -23.72
CA GLY A 105 1.62 9.97 -23.96
C GLY A 105 1.83 10.83 -22.71
N LYS A 106 2.18 10.24 -21.57
CA LYS A 106 2.48 10.95 -20.32
C LYS A 106 3.99 11.18 -20.19
N SER A 107 4.36 12.33 -19.64
CA SER A 107 5.74 12.72 -19.36
C SER A 107 6.11 12.25 -17.97
N SER A 108 7.26 11.58 -17.81
CA SER A 108 7.74 11.19 -16.48
C SER A 108 8.23 12.38 -15.63
N ALA A 109 8.36 13.57 -16.23
CA ALA A 109 8.71 14.79 -15.51
C ALA A 109 7.51 15.43 -14.80
N ASP A 110 6.29 15.22 -15.32
CA ASP A 110 5.09 15.97 -14.93
C ASP A 110 3.89 15.06 -14.65
N SER A 111 4.10 13.74 -14.54
CA SER A 111 3.03 12.78 -14.28
C SER A 111 3.47 11.77 -13.23
N GLU A 112 2.59 11.55 -12.26
CA GLU A 112 2.75 10.60 -11.17
C GLU A 112 1.49 9.72 -11.14
N PHE A 113 1.65 8.48 -10.71
CA PHE A 113 0.55 7.52 -10.63
C PHE A 113 0.73 6.67 -9.38
N LEU A 114 -0.37 6.45 -8.67
CA LEU A 114 -0.48 5.43 -7.65
C LEU A 114 -1.28 4.27 -8.24
N ALA A 115 -0.57 3.21 -8.63
CA ALA A 115 -1.17 2.03 -9.24
C ALA A 115 -1.57 0.98 -8.20
N ILE A 116 -2.73 0.35 -8.38
CA ILE A 116 -3.17 -0.80 -7.58
C ILE A 116 -3.14 -2.09 -8.40
N SER A 117 -2.56 -3.13 -7.77
CA SER A 117 -2.61 -4.54 -8.16
C SER A 117 -2.53 -5.39 -6.88
N HIS A 118 -2.75 -6.69 -7.00
CA HIS A 118 -2.85 -7.65 -5.91
C HIS A 118 -1.90 -8.83 -6.15
N ASP A 119 -0.83 -8.88 -5.36
CA ASP A 119 0.25 -9.89 -5.42
C ASP A 119 -0.20 -11.31 -5.05
N ILE A 120 -1.41 -11.45 -4.49
CA ILE A 120 -2.05 -12.75 -4.23
C ILE A 120 -2.51 -13.47 -5.50
N HIS A 121 -2.60 -12.78 -6.64
CA HIS A 121 -2.92 -13.40 -7.94
C HIS A 121 -1.64 -13.78 -8.66
N GLU A 122 -1.52 -15.06 -9.05
CA GLU A 122 -0.35 -15.60 -9.74
C GLU A 122 -0.01 -14.76 -10.99
N GLN A 123 -1.01 -14.44 -11.82
CA GLN A 123 -0.80 -13.70 -13.06
C GLN A 123 -0.33 -12.26 -12.81
N THR A 124 -0.69 -11.67 -11.68
CA THR A 124 -0.17 -10.36 -11.28
C THR A 124 1.32 -10.45 -11.00
N SER A 125 1.73 -11.40 -10.16
CA SER A 125 3.12 -11.57 -9.72
C SER A 125 4.04 -12.05 -10.83
N GLU A 126 3.61 -13.04 -11.62
CA GLU A 126 4.44 -13.70 -12.65
C GLU A 126 4.44 -12.98 -14.00
N GLN A 127 3.42 -12.17 -14.30
CA GLN A 127 3.30 -11.54 -15.62
C GLN A 127 3.10 -10.03 -15.60
N LEU A 128 2.22 -9.52 -14.73
CA LEU A 128 1.85 -8.10 -14.79
C LEU A 128 2.96 -7.21 -14.25
N VAL A 129 3.58 -7.57 -13.11
CA VAL A 129 4.63 -6.77 -12.46
C VAL A 129 5.82 -6.56 -13.40
N GLU A 130 6.33 -7.61 -14.04
CA GLU A 130 7.45 -7.47 -14.99
C GLU A 130 7.09 -6.53 -16.14
N TYR A 131 5.90 -6.72 -16.73
CA TYR A 131 5.42 -5.88 -17.82
C TYR A 131 5.30 -4.40 -17.40
N MET A 132 4.76 -4.14 -16.21
CA MET A 132 4.63 -2.78 -15.67
C MET A 132 6.01 -2.12 -15.51
N LEU A 133 6.98 -2.82 -14.93
CA LEU A 133 8.33 -2.29 -14.71
C LEU A 133 9.05 -1.98 -16.02
N GLN A 134 8.98 -2.87 -17.01
CA GLN A 134 9.54 -2.65 -18.35
C GLN A 134 8.87 -1.46 -19.06
N THR A 135 7.55 -1.34 -18.92
CA THR A 135 6.78 -0.23 -19.49
C THR A 135 7.16 1.12 -18.86
N LEU A 136 7.33 1.17 -17.54
CA LEU A 136 7.79 2.38 -16.84
C LEU A 136 9.21 2.76 -17.26
N GLN A 137 10.13 1.79 -17.25
CA GLN A 137 11.54 2.02 -17.60
C GLN A 137 11.69 2.54 -19.04
N SER A 138 11.00 1.92 -20.00
CA SER A 138 11.05 2.32 -21.41
C SER A 138 10.49 3.73 -21.67
N ARG A 139 9.68 4.26 -20.75
CA ARG A 139 9.08 5.60 -20.83
C ARG A 139 9.71 6.62 -19.88
N GLY A 140 10.82 6.26 -19.25
CA GLY A 140 11.56 7.15 -18.36
C GLY A 140 10.89 7.40 -16.99
N PHE A 141 9.85 6.64 -16.64
CA PHE A 141 9.26 6.66 -15.30
C PHE A 141 10.12 5.85 -14.33
N LYS A 142 10.00 6.18 -13.04
CA LYS A 142 10.64 5.43 -11.95
C LYS A 142 9.57 4.79 -11.07
N ALA A 143 9.71 3.49 -10.81
CA ALA A 143 8.95 2.84 -9.75
C ALA A 143 9.54 3.23 -8.40
N VAL A 144 8.72 3.84 -7.54
CA VAL A 144 9.12 4.31 -6.20
C VAL A 144 8.08 3.89 -5.16
N THR A 145 8.41 4.02 -3.88
CA THR A 145 7.44 3.79 -2.80
C THR A 145 6.39 4.90 -2.77
N VAL A 146 5.22 4.62 -2.18
CA VAL A 146 4.14 5.60 -2.05
C VAL A 146 4.59 6.85 -1.30
N GLY A 147 5.31 6.69 -0.19
CA GLY A 147 5.87 7.82 0.55
C GLY A 147 6.84 8.65 -0.29
N THR A 148 7.65 8.03 -1.16
CA THR A 148 8.51 8.80 -2.08
C THR A 148 7.69 9.55 -3.13
N CYS A 149 6.70 8.89 -3.72
CA CYS A 149 5.79 9.51 -4.69
C CYS A 149 5.05 10.72 -4.09
N LEU A 150 4.67 10.64 -2.82
CA LEU A 150 3.99 11.70 -2.09
C LEU A 150 4.95 12.70 -1.43
N ASN A 151 6.24 12.65 -1.74
CA ASN A 151 7.29 13.51 -1.18
C ASN A 151 7.35 13.48 0.36
N ASP A 152 6.98 12.36 0.98
CA ASP A 152 7.04 12.14 2.42
C ASP A 152 8.37 11.49 2.83
N PRO A 153 9.16 12.09 3.73
CA PRO A 153 10.42 11.51 4.20
C PRO A 153 10.24 10.14 4.87
N LYS A 154 11.19 9.21 4.65
CA LYS A 154 11.16 7.83 5.20
C LYS A 154 10.85 7.71 6.69
N GLN A 155 11.28 8.69 7.49
CA GLN A 155 11.05 8.73 8.94
C GLN A 155 9.57 8.87 9.33
N ASN A 156 8.72 9.33 8.40
CA ASN A 156 7.28 9.48 8.60
C ASN A 156 6.49 8.23 8.18
N TRP A 157 7.11 7.29 7.45
CA TRP A 157 6.41 6.10 6.94
C TRP A 157 6.06 5.10 8.04
N TYR A 158 6.75 5.19 9.19
CA TYR A 158 6.60 4.28 10.32
C TYR A 158 6.62 5.04 11.65
N ARG A 159 5.90 4.50 12.63
CA ARG A 159 5.88 4.98 14.01
C ARG A 159 6.64 4.00 14.90
N SER A 160 7.39 4.54 15.86
CA SER A 160 7.96 3.76 16.95
C SER A 160 6.90 3.48 18.00
N ASP A 161 6.96 2.32 18.64
CA ASP A 161 6.22 2.10 19.87
C ASP A 161 6.71 3.07 20.96
N ARG A 162 5.85 4.00 21.38
CA ARG A 162 6.16 4.92 22.48
C ARG A 162 6.30 4.20 23.83
N ALA A 163 5.88 2.93 23.94
CA ALA A 163 5.84 2.17 25.18
C ALA A 163 7.04 1.22 25.44
N SER A 164 8.08 1.21 24.60
CA SER A 164 9.28 0.41 24.88
C SER A 164 10.43 1.29 25.32
N PRO A 165 10.75 1.35 26.63
CA PRO A 165 12.07 1.79 27.06
C PRO A 165 13.09 0.98 26.26
N ARG A 166 14.06 1.65 25.63
CA ARG A 166 15.21 0.98 25.02
C ARG A 166 15.88 0.15 26.12
N TYR A 167 15.56 -1.13 26.23
CA TYR A 167 16.43 -2.06 26.90
C TYR A 167 17.68 -2.12 26.03
N LEU A 168 18.70 -1.39 26.47
CA LEU A 168 20.07 -1.54 26.01
C LEU A 168 20.36 -3.04 26.03
N ARG A 169 20.39 -3.66 24.85
CA ARG A 169 20.99 -4.98 24.69
C ARG A 169 22.48 -4.80 24.94
N THR A 170 22.89 -4.95 26.19
CA THR A 170 24.29 -5.12 26.54
C THR A 170 24.76 -6.38 25.81
N LYS A 171 25.74 -6.20 24.92
CA LYS A 171 26.42 -7.30 24.27
C LYS A 171 27.12 -8.13 25.35
N TYR A 172 26.82 -9.43 25.39
CA TYR A 172 27.76 -10.44 25.87
C TYR A 172 28.26 -11.20 24.64
#